data_AF-A0A4S8KJC6-F1
#
_entry.id   AF-A0A4S8KJC6-F1
#
_cell.length_a   1.000
_cell.length_b   1.000
_cell.length_c   1.000
_cell.angle_alpha   90.00
_cell.angle_beta   90.00
_cell.angle_gamma   90.00
#
_symmetry.space_group_name_H-M   'P 1'
#
loop_
_entity.id
_entity.type
_entity.pdbx_description
1 polymer ?
#
loop_
_entity_poly.entity_id
_entity_poly.type
_entity_poly.pdbx_seq_one_letter_code
_entity_poly.pdbx_strand_id
1 'polypeptide(L)'
;MATATTPSFLGSLSSFSSYDETTHIGTRFPDKSVQLSKILTAENADELIKDLAKLVSHRGVVFFTDQDLTVDQQRQLGNKLGELTGKPKTSTLHKHPISEDTPELGSDISVISSMDGIARAGYKMGRASDGWHADITFEPVPSDYAILKMHTLPPTGGDTLSSSGYEAYDRLSPAFKKFLEGLTAMHDGNIFIQV
;
A
#
# COMPACT_ATOMS: atom_id res chain seq x y z
N MET A 1 13.19 32.54 -16.24
CA MET A 1 13.18 31.86 -14.92
C MET A 1 13.43 30.39 -15.19
N ALA A 2 14.52 29.84 -14.67
CA ALA A 2 14.79 28.40 -14.81
C ALA A 2 13.73 27.65 -14.00
N THR A 3 12.91 26.84 -14.68
CA THR A 3 12.06 25.84 -14.04
C THR A 3 12.99 24.92 -13.28
N ALA A 4 13.00 25.00 -11.94
CA ALA A 4 13.64 23.99 -11.13
C ALA A 4 12.99 22.66 -11.49
N THR A 5 13.74 21.79 -12.18
CA THR A 5 13.34 20.40 -12.40
C THR A 5 13.17 19.77 -11.02
N THR A 6 11.92 19.61 -10.60
CA THR A 6 11.59 18.80 -9.42
C THR A 6 12.32 17.47 -9.55
N PRO A 7 13.10 17.04 -8.54
CA PRO A 7 13.76 15.75 -8.58
C PRO A 7 12.73 14.68 -8.92
N SER A 8 12.96 13.92 -10.00
CA SER A 8 12.06 12.84 -10.36
C SER A 8 12.22 11.72 -9.32
N PHE A 9 11.20 11.49 -8.50
CA PHE A 9 11.14 10.39 -7.54
C PHE A 9 11.09 9.01 -8.22
N LEU A 10 11.00 8.97 -9.55
CA LEU A 10 11.00 7.74 -10.33
C LEU A 10 12.36 7.04 -10.29
N GLY A 11 13.48 7.76 -10.22
CA GLY A 11 14.82 7.15 -10.25
C GLY A 11 14.98 6.17 -11.43
N SER A 12 15.35 4.93 -11.14
CA SER A 12 15.45 3.82 -12.10
C SER A 12 14.13 3.47 -12.81
N LEU A 13 12.97 3.80 -12.21
CA LEU A 13 11.64 3.63 -12.83
C LEU A 13 11.35 4.67 -13.92
N SER A 14 12.19 5.69 -14.11
CA SER A 14 12.01 6.72 -15.14
C SER A 14 12.03 6.19 -16.58
N SER A 15 12.54 4.97 -16.76
CA SER A 15 12.49 4.23 -18.03
C SER A 15 11.08 3.75 -18.39
N PHE A 16 10.16 3.69 -17.43
CA PHE A 16 8.78 3.27 -17.64
C PHE A 16 7.86 4.48 -17.76
N SER A 17 6.94 4.44 -18.73
CA SER A 17 5.91 5.47 -18.87
C SER A 17 5.00 5.47 -17.64
N SER A 18 4.80 6.64 -17.05
CA SER A 18 3.91 6.84 -15.90
C SER A 18 3.27 8.23 -15.93
N TYR A 19 2.21 8.40 -15.15
CA TYR A 19 1.58 9.70 -14.90
C TYR A 19 1.02 9.76 -13.47
N ASP A 20 0.90 10.97 -12.93
CA ASP A 20 0.28 11.19 -11.62
C ASP A 20 -1.25 11.23 -11.73
N GLU A 21 -1.94 10.47 -10.89
CA GLU A 21 -3.42 10.40 -10.89
C GLU A 21 -4.04 11.71 -10.42
N THR A 22 -3.40 12.34 -9.44
CA THR A 22 -3.77 13.65 -8.93
C THR A 22 -2.50 14.44 -8.61
N THR A 23 -2.64 15.74 -8.36
CA THR A 23 -1.50 16.59 -7.98
C THR A 23 -0.78 16.09 -6.73
N HIS A 24 -1.50 15.61 -5.71
CA HIS A 24 -0.93 15.39 -4.37
C HIS A 24 -0.80 13.90 -3.97
N ILE A 25 -1.45 13.00 -4.69
CA ILE A 25 -1.44 11.56 -4.39
C ILE A 25 -1.62 10.72 -5.66
N GLY A 26 -0.97 9.57 -5.70
CA GLY A 26 -1.15 8.58 -6.76
C GLY A 26 -0.22 8.78 -7.95
N THR A 27 0.43 7.70 -8.36
CA THR A 27 1.14 7.57 -9.64
C THR A 27 0.76 6.26 -10.30
N ARG A 28 0.47 6.27 -11.61
CA ARG A 28 0.11 5.06 -12.37
C ARG A 28 1.16 4.74 -13.42
N PHE A 29 1.48 3.45 -13.53
CA PHE A 29 2.15 2.82 -14.68
C PHE A 29 1.08 2.11 -15.53
N PRO A 30 0.60 2.73 -16.64
CA PRO A 30 -0.51 2.19 -17.42
C PRO A 30 -0.09 1.10 -18.42
N ASP A 31 1.19 1.04 -18.78
CA ASP A 31 1.69 0.07 -19.74
C ASP A 31 1.70 -1.34 -19.13
N LYS A 32 0.90 -2.23 -19.71
CA LYS A 32 0.77 -3.64 -19.32
C LYS A 32 2.07 -4.43 -19.50
N SER A 33 3.05 -3.92 -20.23
CA SER A 33 4.37 -4.54 -20.34
C SER A 33 5.20 -4.39 -19.06
N VAL A 34 4.90 -3.39 -18.23
CA VAL A 34 5.55 -3.11 -16.95
C VAL A 34 5.00 -4.06 -15.88
N GLN A 35 5.69 -5.19 -15.72
CA GLN A 35 5.29 -6.25 -14.79
C GLN A 35 6.21 -6.28 -13.58
N LEU A 36 5.64 -6.21 -12.38
CA LEU A 36 6.37 -6.30 -11.12
C LEU A 36 7.08 -7.66 -10.95
N SER A 37 6.56 -8.73 -11.56
CA SER A 37 7.25 -10.05 -11.63
C SER A 37 8.58 -9.97 -12.39
N LYS A 38 8.66 -9.14 -13.44
CA LYS A 38 9.89 -8.87 -14.19
C LYS A 38 10.82 -7.94 -13.42
N ILE A 39 10.27 -6.94 -12.73
CA ILE A 39 11.07 -6.07 -11.84
C ILE A 39 11.75 -6.91 -10.74
N LEU A 40 11.05 -7.88 -10.15
CA LEU A 40 11.60 -8.78 -9.13
C LEU A 40 12.78 -9.63 -9.62
N THR A 41 12.85 -9.92 -10.92
CA THR A 41 13.86 -10.81 -11.52
C THR A 41 14.87 -10.07 -12.40
N ALA A 42 14.74 -8.75 -12.55
CA ALA A 42 15.68 -7.91 -13.28
C ALA A 42 17.05 -7.88 -12.59
N GLU A 43 18.11 -7.66 -13.37
CA GLU A 43 19.48 -7.57 -12.87
C GLU A 43 19.64 -6.45 -11.81
N ASN A 44 18.93 -5.34 -11.98
CA ASN A 44 18.89 -4.21 -11.06
C ASN A 44 17.62 -4.18 -10.18
N ALA A 45 17.03 -5.35 -9.86
CA ALA A 45 15.79 -5.47 -9.08
C ALA A 45 15.80 -4.65 -7.77
N ASP A 46 16.88 -4.70 -7.00
CA ASP A 46 16.96 -4.01 -5.71
C ASP A 46 16.94 -2.48 -5.86
N GLU A 47 17.51 -1.94 -6.94
CA GLU A 47 17.44 -0.51 -7.26
C GLU A 47 16.01 -0.11 -7.62
N LEU A 48 15.38 -0.86 -8.53
CA LEU A 48 14.01 -0.63 -8.98
C LEU A 48 13.00 -0.70 -7.82
N ILE A 49 13.14 -1.69 -6.93
CA ILE A 49 12.23 -1.86 -5.79
C ILE A 49 12.47 -0.78 -4.73
N LYS A 50 13.73 -0.36 -4.53
CA LYS A 50 14.04 0.75 -3.62
C LYS A 50 13.48 2.07 -4.14
N ASP A 51 13.57 2.33 -5.44
CA ASP A 51 12.96 3.52 -6.03
C ASP A 51 11.43 3.43 -6.05
N LEU A 52 10.85 2.23 -6.21
CA LEU A 52 9.42 2.02 -6.01
C LEU A 52 8.99 2.36 -4.57
N ALA A 53 9.74 1.92 -3.57
CA ALA A 53 9.46 2.24 -2.17
C ALA A 53 9.51 3.76 -1.92
N LYS A 54 10.52 4.47 -2.46
CA LYS A 54 10.60 5.94 -2.40
C LYS A 54 9.40 6.60 -3.08
N LEU A 55 9.04 6.11 -4.27
CA LEU A 55 7.91 6.65 -5.03
C LEU A 55 6.60 6.48 -4.25
N VAL A 56 6.34 5.29 -3.69
CA VAL A 56 5.15 5.03 -2.85
C VAL A 56 5.17 5.95 -1.62
N SER A 57 6.28 6.06 -0.91
CA SER A 57 6.39 6.91 0.28
C SER A 57 6.17 8.40 -0.02
N HIS A 58 6.56 8.87 -1.21
CA HIS A 58 6.31 10.25 -1.65
C HIS A 58 4.88 10.45 -2.18
N ARG A 59 4.36 9.49 -2.94
CA ARG A 59 3.10 9.63 -3.70
C ARG A 59 1.90 9.02 -2.99
N GLY A 60 2.09 8.38 -1.85
CA GLY A 60 1.07 7.70 -1.03
C GLY A 60 0.61 6.36 -1.61
N VAL A 61 0.33 6.29 -2.92
CA VAL A 61 -0.12 5.07 -3.60
C VAL A 61 0.42 5.01 -5.02
N VAL A 62 0.75 3.81 -5.50
CA VAL A 62 1.22 3.57 -6.87
C VAL A 62 0.42 2.43 -7.49
N PHE A 63 -0.02 2.61 -8.74
CA PHE A 63 -0.84 1.64 -9.46
C PHE A 63 -0.09 1.04 -10.64
N PHE A 64 -0.18 -0.27 -10.78
CA PHE A 64 0.29 -1.02 -11.95
C PHE A 64 -0.89 -1.74 -12.60
N THR A 65 -0.91 -1.76 -13.93
CA THR A 65 -2.04 -2.30 -14.69
C THR A 65 -1.77 -3.74 -15.11
N ASP A 66 -2.78 -4.61 -15.01
CA ASP A 66 -2.78 -5.98 -15.58
C ASP A 66 -1.60 -6.84 -15.09
N GLN A 67 -1.42 -6.92 -13.76
CA GLN A 67 -0.24 -7.54 -13.15
C GLN A 67 -0.33 -9.07 -13.04
N ASP A 68 0.74 -9.76 -13.44
CA ASP A 68 0.87 -11.22 -13.46
C ASP A 68 1.48 -11.83 -12.18
N LEU A 69 1.74 -11.03 -11.14
CA LEU A 69 2.35 -11.49 -9.88
C LEU A 69 1.64 -12.74 -9.33
N THR A 70 2.41 -13.77 -9.00
CA THR A 70 1.94 -14.85 -8.15
C THR A 70 1.87 -14.39 -6.68
N VAL A 71 1.18 -15.16 -5.84
CA VAL A 71 1.14 -14.92 -4.37
C VAL A 71 2.55 -14.89 -3.78
N ASP A 72 3.42 -15.82 -4.20
CA ASP A 72 4.80 -15.87 -3.74
C ASP A 72 5.62 -14.65 -4.17
N GLN A 73 5.43 -14.19 -5.40
CA GLN A 73 6.08 -12.97 -5.89
C GLN A 73 5.57 -11.73 -5.14
N GLN A 74 4.27 -11.66 -4.84
CA GLN A 74 3.70 -10.57 -4.04
C GLN A 74 4.30 -10.57 -2.62
N ARG A 75 4.45 -11.75 -2.01
CA ARG A 75 5.13 -11.92 -0.71
C ARG A 75 6.59 -11.43 -0.78
N GLN A 76 7.32 -11.84 -1.82
CA GLN A 76 8.71 -11.45 -2.03
C GLN A 76 8.84 -9.93 -2.21
N LEU A 77 7.96 -9.31 -3.00
CA LEU A 77 7.95 -7.86 -3.20
C LEU A 77 7.69 -7.11 -1.89
N GLY A 78 6.66 -7.51 -1.14
CA GLY A 78 6.34 -6.90 0.15
C GLY A 78 7.50 -6.96 1.14
N ASN A 79 8.18 -8.10 1.22
CA ASN A 79 9.35 -8.24 2.08
C ASN A 79 10.53 -7.38 1.61
N LYS A 80 10.84 -7.39 0.31
CA LYS A 80 11.93 -6.59 -0.28
C LYS A 80 11.73 -5.09 -0.12
N LEU A 81 10.50 -4.58 -0.27
CA LEU A 81 10.19 -3.15 -0.07
C LEU A 81 10.69 -2.70 1.30
N GLY A 82 10.30 -3.41 2.36
CA GLY A 82 10.72 -3.07 3.72
C GLY A 82 12.21 -3.31 3.99
N GLU A 83 12.79 -4.41 3.50
CA GLU A 83 14.23 -4.70 3.67
C GLU A 83 15.11 -3.62 3.04
N LEU A 84 14.78 -3.20 1.82
CA LEU A 84 15.54 -2.19 1.07
C LEU A 84 15.36 -0.77 1.61
N THR A 85 14.31 -0.52 2.39
CA THR A 85 14.11 0.74 3.13
C THR A 85 14.52 0.66 4.60
N GLY A 86 15.13 -0.44 5.04
CA GLY A 86 15.76 -0.54 6.36
C GLY A 86 14.81 -0.85 7.50
N LYS A 87 13.72 -1.60 7.25
CA LYS A 87 12.84 -2.10 8.32
C LYS A 87 13.65 -2.86 9.39
N PRO A 88 13.22 -2.87 10.66
CA PRO A 88 13.84 -3.68 11.70
C PRO A 88 13.87 -5.17 11.31
N LYS A 89 14.93 -5.89 11.68
CA LYS A 89 15.07 -7.33 11.39
C LYS A 89 13.95 -8.19 12.01
N THR A 90 13.32 -7.69 13.07
CA THR A 90 12.19 -8.33 13.76
C THR A 90 10.85 -8.06 13.08
N SER A 91 10.79 -7.10 12.16
CA SER A 91 9.57 -6.76 11.41
C SER A 91 9.50 -7.61 10.14
N THR A 92 8.63 -8.61 10.15
CA THR A 92 8.31 -9.45 8.99
C THR A 92 7.01 -9.01 8.34
N LEU A 93 6.52 -9.77 7.35
CA LEU A 93 5.16 -9.56 6.85
C LEU A 93 4.14 -9.70 7.98
N HIS A 94 3.18 -8.79 8.01
CA HIS A 94 2.14 -8.77 9.03
C HIS A 94 1.20 -9.95 8.82
N LYS A 95 0.89 -10.66 9.91
CA LYS A 95 -0.11 -11.72 9.94
C LYS A 95 -1.36 -11.13 10.57
N HIS A 96 -2.35 -10.83 9.74
CA HIS A 96 -3.58 -10.21 10.22
C HIS A 96 -4.28 -11.16 11.22
N PRO A 97 -4.84 -10.67 12.33
CA PRO A 97 -5.61 -11.49 13.29
C PRO A 97 -6.74 -12.33 12.68
N ILE A 98 -7.17 -11.98 11.47
CA ILE A 98 -8.23 -12.67 10.73
C ILE A 98 -7.68 -13.33 9.46
N SER A 99 -6.37 -13.49 9.25
CA SER A 99 -5.87 -14.22 8.08
C SER A 99 -6.17 -15.73 8.20
N GLU A 100 -6.41 -16.40 7.07
CA GLU A 100 -6.48 -17.86 7.01
C GLU A 100 -5.09 -18.45 6.90
N ASP A 101 -4.72 -19.35 7.80
CA ASP A 101 -3.49 -20.13 7.64
C ASP A 101 -3.79 -21.36 6.79
N THR A 102 -3.78 -21.18 5.46
CA THR A 102 -3.93 -22.27 4.49
C THR A 102 -2.57 -22.68 3.93
N PRO A 103 -2.38 -23.94 3.50
CA PRO A 103 -1.15 -24.36 2.81
C PRO A 103 -0.84 -23.51 1.57
N GLU A 104 -1.87 -23.02 0.87
CA GLU A 104 -1.73 -22.28 -0.39
C GLU A 104 -1.39 -20.81 -0.20
N LEU A 105 -1.92 -20.14 0.83
CA LEU A 105 -1.74 -18.70 1.04
C LEU A 105 -0.82 -18.37 2.20
N GLY A 106 -0.76 -19.24 3.21
CA GLY A 106 -0.12 -18.96 4.50
C GLY A 106 -0.82 -17.84 5.28
N SER A 107 -0.43 -17.68 6.55
CA SER A 107 -0.98 -16.66 7.46
C SER A 107 -0.60 -15.21 7.13
N ASP A 108 0.29 -14.98 6.17
CA ASP A 108 0.79 -13.66 5.78
C ASP A 108 0.12 -13.08 4.52
N ILE A 109 -0.87 -13.78 3.98
CA ILE A 109 -1.72 -13.32 2.87
C ILE A 109 -3.18 -13.28 3.34
N SER A 110 -3.84 -12.15 3.11
CA SER A 110 -5.25 -11.96 3.43
C SER A 110 -6.06 -11.82 2.13
N VAL A 111 -7.17 -12.55 2.04
CA VAL A 111 -8.12 -12.43 0.93
C VAL A 111 -9.31 -11.59 1.37
N ILE A 112 -9.52 -10.48 0.67
CA ILE A 112 -10.64 -9.57 0.90
C ILE A 112 -11.72 -9.87 -0.14
N SER A 113 -12.92 -10.21 0.30
CA SER A 113 -14.06 -10.50 -0.58
C SER A 113 -15.33 -9.81 -0.09
N SER A 114 -16.08 -9.25 -1.03
CA SER A 114 -17.45 -8.76 -0.82
C SER A 114 -18.52 -9.80 -1.18
N MET A 115 -18.12 -11.01 -1.58
CA MET A 115 -19.01 -12.15 -1.85
C MET A 115 -19.05 -13.11 -0.66
N ASP A 116 -20.20 -13.75 -0.45
CA ASP A 116 -20.38 -14.79 0.57
C ASP A 116 -19.31 -15.90 0.44
N GLY A 117 -18.73 -16.31 1.58
CA GLY A 117 -17.78 -17.42 1.66
C GLY A 117 -16.33 -17.06 2.01
N ILE A 118 -15.94 -15.78 1.90
CA ILE A 118 -14.63 -15.28 2.41
C ILE A 118 -14.85 -13.90 3.06
N ALA A 119 -15.74 -13.84 4.06
CA ALA A 119 -16.00 -12.62 4.81
C ALA A 119 -15.11 -12.60 6.05
N ARG A 120 -14.15 -11.67 6.13
CA ARG A 120 -13.40 -11.45 7.37
C ARG A 120 -13.41 -9.97 7.74
N ALA A 121 -13.98 -9.72 8.93
CA ALA A 121 -14.32 -8.46 9.58
C ALA A 121 -15.39 -7.58 8.89
N GLY A 122 -16.64 -7.69 9.35
CA GLY A 122 -17.59 -6.56 9.28
C GLY A 122 -18.50 -6.46 8.04
N TYR A 123 -19.02 -7.58 7.54
CA TYR A 123 -20.03 -7.58 6.46
C TYR A 123 -21.25 -6.71 6.80
N LYS A 124 -21.38 -5.58 6.11
CA LYS A 124 -22.64 -4.87 5.91
C LYS A 124 -22.79 -4.56 4.42
N MET A 125 -23.58 -5.38 3.72
CA MET A 125 -24.18 -5.10 2.41
C MET A 125 -23.24 -4.47 1.35
N GLY A 126 -22.52 -5.31 0.59
CA GLY A 126 -21.95 -4.91 -0.71
C GLY A 126 -20.68 -4.07 -0.69
N ARG A 127 -19.96 -3.98 0.44
CA ARG A 127 -18.66 -3.31 0.56
C ARG A 127 -17.60 -4.24 1.15
N ALA A 128 -16.36 -4.09 0.70
CA ALA A 128 -15.20 -4.82 1.21
C ALA A 128 -14.60 -4.18 2.50
N SER A 129 -14.88 -2.90 2.74
CA SER A 129 -14.49 -2.16 3.96
C SER A 129 -15.40 -0.93 4.13
N ASP A 130 -15.48 -0.37 5.34
CA ASP A 130 -16.25 0.85 5.64
C ASP A 130 -15.40 1.86 6.45
N GLY A 131 -15.55 3.14 6.13
CA GLY A 131 -14.81 4.24 6.76
C GLY A 131 -13.38 4.47 6.25
N TRP A 132 -12.87 5.67 6.51
CA TRP A 132 -11.47 6.04 6.26
C TRP A 132 -10.58 5.52 7.38
N HIS A 133 -9.51 4.80 7.02
CA HIS A 133 -8.56 4.25 7.98
C HIS A 133 -7.16 4.15 7.37
N ALA A 134 -6.19 3.91 8.24
CA ALA A 134 -4.89 3.33 7.89
C ALA A 134 -4.79 1.97 8.58
N ASP A 135 -4.22 0.99 7.89
CA ASP A 135 -4.20 -0.40 8.33
C ASP A 135 -3.36 -0.58 9.61
N ILE A 136 -3.94 -1.30 10.57
CA ILE A 136 -3.20 -1.89 11.69
C ILE A 136 -2.41 -0.88 12.55
N THR A 137 -2.94 0.34 12.68
CA THR A 137 -2.31 1.42 13.48
C THR A 137 -2.22 1.15 14.99
N PHE A 138 -2.84 0.07 15.47
CA PHE A 138 -2.75 -0.39 16.86
C PHE A 138 -1.51 -1.23 17.15
N GLU A 139 -0.76 -1.68 16.14
CA GLU A 139 0.51 -2.39 16.36
C GLU A 139 1.59 -1.42 16.86
N PRO A 140 2.51 -1.86 17.75
CA PRO A 140 3.60 -1.01 18.22
C PRO A 140 4.52 -0.52 17.09
N VAL A 141 4.64 -1.32 16.03
CA VAL A 141 5.34 -0.98 14.79
C VAL A 141 4.36 -1.25 13.63
N PRO A 142 3.57 -0.25 13.21
CA PRO A 142 2.62 -0.40 12.11
C PRO A 142 3.30 -0.73 10.78
N SER A 143 2.51 -1.17 9.81
CA SER A 143 3.02 -1.55 8.48
C SER A 143 3.48 -0.33 7.68
N ASP A 144 4.67 -0.41 7.07
CA ASP A 144 5.18 0.64 6.17
C ASP A 144 4.46 0.65 4.81
N TYR A 145 4.14 -0.54 4.29
CA TYR A 145 3.56 -0.73 2.95
C TYR A 145 2.50 -1.83 2.96
N ALA A 146 1.51 -1.68 2.09
CA ALA A 146 0.54 -2.71 1.75
C ALA A 146 0.54 -2.95 0.23
N ILE A 147 0.33 -4.20 -0.19
CA ILE A 147 0.19 -4.55 -1.60
C ILE A 147 -1.17 -5.21 -1.80
N LEU A 148 -2.03 -4.56 -2.58
CA LEU A 148 -3.34 -5.07 -2.96
C LEU A 148 -3.34 -5.47 -4.44
N LYS A 149 -3.66 -6.73 -4.73
CA LYS A 149 -3.85 -7.23 -6.10
C LYS A 149 -5.33 -7.55 -6.30
N MET A 150 -5.94 -6.95 -7.32
CA MET A 150 -7.31 -7.29 -7.73
C MET A 150 -7.32 -8.65 -8.42
N HIS A 151 -8.05 -9.62 -7.86
CA HIS A 151 -8.23 -10.95 -8.44
C HIS A 151 -9.57 -11.09 -9.17
N THR A 152 -10.66 -10.69 -8.51
CA THR A 152 -12.02 -10.73 -9.05
C THR A 152 -12.62 -9.34 -8.93
N LEU A 153 -13.10 -8.78 -10.04
CA LEU A 153 -13.69 -7.45 -10.10
C LEU A 153 -15.21 -7.54 -10.32
N PRO A 154 -16.02 -6.70 -9.65
CA PRO A 154 -17.42 -6.57 -10.01
C PRO A 154 -17.54 -5.90 -11.40
N PRO A 155 -18.67 -6.06 -12.11
CA PRO A 155 -18.90 -5.41 -13.40
C PRO A 155 -18.78 -3.87 -13.34
N THR A 156 -19.12 -3.29 -12.19
CA THR A 156 -19.07 -1.84 -11.92
C THR A 156 -18.87 -1.59 -10.43
N GLY A 157 -18.25 -0.47 -10.06
CA GLY A 157 -17.99 -0.09 -8.67
C GLY A 157 -16.88 -0.93 -8.01
N GLY A 158 -16.77 -0.84 -6.69
CA GLY A 158 -15.70 -1.52 -5.94
C GLY A 158 -14.38 -0.74 -5.89
N ASP A 159 -14.44 0.56 -6.18
CA ASP A 159 -13.27 1.44 -6.15
C ASP A 159 -12.71 1.57 -4.72
N THR A 160 -11.39 1.58 -4.61
CA THR A 160 -10.68 1.94 -3.38
C THR A 160 -10.24 3.40 -3.48
N LEU A 161 -10.68 4.22 -2.52
CA LEU A 161 -10.24 5.60 -2.42
C LEU A 161 -9.06 5.71 -1.44
N SER A 162 -8.08 6.55 -1.79
CA SER A 162 -6.92 6.85 -0.93
C SER A 162 -6.86 8.35 -0.65
N SER A 163 -6.35 8.73 0.52
CA SER A 163 -6.13 10.12 0.90
C SER A 163 -4.70 10.34 1.39
N SER A 164 -4.14 11.53 1.15
CA SER A 164 -2.77 11.86 1.57
C SER A 164 -2.79 12.53 2.93
N GLY A 165 -2.21 11.86 3.93
CA GLY A 165 -1.98 12.44 5.26
C GLY A 165 -1.01 13.62 5.21
N TYR A 166 -0.02 13.60 4.31
CA TYR A 166 0.93 14.70 4.12
C TYR A 166 0.22 15.97 3.63
N GLU A 167 -0.57 15.87 2.56
CA GLU A 167 -1.30 17.02 2.02
C GLU A 167 -2.36 17.53 3.00
N ALA A 168 -3.04 16.63 3.71
CA ALA A 168 -4.00 16.98 4.74
C ALA A 168 -3.30 17.79 5.86
N TYR A 169 -2.13 17.34 6.31
CA TYR A 169 -1.32 18.07 7.28
C TYR A 169 -0.89 19.42 6.72
N ASP A 170 -0.36 19.47 5.49
CA ASP A 170 0.22 20.66 4.92
C ASP A 170 -0.77 21.82 4.76
N ARG A 171 -2.04 21.51 4.52
CA ARG A 171 -3.15 22.48 4.43
C ARG A 171 -3.61 23.05 5.78
N LEU A 172 -3.19 22.47 6.90
CA LEU A 172 -3.56 22.99 8.21
C LEU A 172 -2.92 24.36 8.45
N SER A 173 -3.64 25.24 9.15
CA SER A 173 -3.07 26.51 9.60
C SER A 173 -1.87 26.26 10.52
N PRO A 174 -0.86 27.14 10.55
CA PRO A 174 0.31 26.97 11.41
C PRO A 174 -0.04 26.79 12.90
N ALA A 175 -1.09 27.46 13.38
CA ALA A 175 -1.56 27.32 14.75
C ALA A 175 -2.14 25.92 15.03
N PHE A 176 -2.87 25.35 14.07
CA PHE A 176 -3.47 24.02 14.22
C PHE A 176 -2.42 22.91 14.09
N LYS A 177 -1.43 23.06 13.19
CA LYS A 177 -0.25 22.19 13.14
C LYS A 177 0.43 22.09 14.50
N LYS A 178 0.80 23.24 15.07
CA LYS A 178 1.45 23.33 16.39
C LYS A 178 0.60 22.70 17.51
N PHE A 179 -0.72 22.84 17.44
CA PHE A 179 -1.62 22.21 18.41
C PHE A 179 -1.59 20.68 18.29
N LEU A 180 -1.73 20.14 17.07
CA LEU A 180 -1.76 18.68 16.85
C LEU A 180 -0.41 18.01 17.08
N GLU A 181 0.72 18.65 16.78
CA GLU A 181 2.08 18.14 17.02
C GLU A 181 2.34 17.80 18.51
N GLY A 182 1.58 18.42 19.43
CA GLY A 182 1.67 18.16 20.87
C GLY A 182 0.74 17.06 21.38
N LEU A 183 -0.08 16.46 20.52
CA LEU A 183 -1.07 15.46 20.91
C LEU A 183 -0.60 14.04 20.60
N THR A 184 -1.15 13.09 21.36
CA THR A 184 -1.05 11.66 21.08
C THR A 184 -2.44 11.06 21.02
N ALA A 185 -2.58 9.96 20.28
CA ALA A 185 -3.82 9.20 20.17
C ALA A 185 -3.57 7.74 20.57
N MET A 186 -4.55 7.12 21.24
CA MET A 186 -4.52 5.69 21.50
C MET A 186 -5.24 4.96 20.38
N HIS A 187 -4.57 3.96 19.80
CA HIS A 187 -5.12 3.09 18.76
C HIS A 187 -5.28 1.69 19.36
N ASP A 188 -6.49 1.13 19.30
CA ASP A 188 -6.77 -0.20 19.82
C ASP A 188 -7.38 -1.12 18.76
N GLY A 189 -6.92 -2.38 18.75
CA GLY A 189 -7.36 -3.41 17.82
C GLY A 189 -8.45 -4.32 18.40
N ASN A 190 -9.16 -3.90 19.45
CA ASN A 190 -10.09 -4.78 20.19
C ASN A 190 -11.22 -5.35 19.32
N ILE A 191 -11.55 -4.68 18.21
CA ILE A 191 -12.50 -5.16 17.21
C ILE A 191 -12.15 -6.56 16.66
N PHE A 192 -10.87 -6.95 16.67
CA PHE A 192 -10.41 -8.25 16.19
C PHE A 192 -10.35 -9.34 17.26
N ILE A 193 -10.56 -8.99 18.54
CA ILE A 193 -10.53 -9.94 19.67
C ILE A 193 -11.95 -10.38 20.05
N GLN A 194 -12.96 -9.58 19.71
CA GLN A 194 -14.37 -9.82 20.06
C GLN A 194 -15.13 -10.70 19.05
N VAL A 195 -14.41 -11.46 18.23
CA VAL A 195 -14.97 -12.30 17.15
C VAL A 195 -15.25 -13.72 17.63
#